data_AF-A0AA44HZU8-F1
#
_entry.id   AF-A0AA44HZU8-F1
#
_cell.length_a   1.000
_cell.length_b   1.000
_cell.length_c   1.000
_cell.angle_alpha   90.00
_cell.angle_beta   90.00
_cell.angle_gamma   90.00
#
_symmetry.space_group_name_H-M   'P 1'
#
loop_
_entity.id
_entity.type
_entity.pdbx_description
1 polymer ?
#
loop_
_entity_poly.entity_id
_entity_poly.type
_entity_poly.pdbx_seq_one_letter_code
_entity_poly.pdbx_strand_id
1 'polypeptide(L)'
;MKKLFFIALSCFAMAGCDVPNSQTSDEGNKNEIPEYVTSAASNVSDAIVANMIRNPDFNCNSIYDEITNNWTIGCFIPEKNPSPFLLFKVTEDKDKTNPPFNYKLVAINGKAKQYAENKALRMFKIDTKSQSDINIDQMISAYTAKFVPK
;
A
#
# COMPACT_ATOMS: atom_id res chain seq x y z
N MET A 1 -73.60 -11.78 -13.48
CA MET A 1 -72.77 -11.55 -14.67
C MET A 1 -71.34 -11.28 -14.22
N LYS A 2 -70.39 -12.10 -14.70
CA LYS A 2 -68.95 -11.96 -14.48
C LYS A 2 -68.45 -10.59 -14.92
N LYS A 3 -67.50 -10.00 -14.18
CA LYS A 3 -66.33 -9.28 -14.72
C LYS A 3 -65.27 -9.16 -13.63
N LEU A 4 -64.16 -9.88 -13.85
CA LEU A 4 -62.91 -9.74 -13.13
C LEU A 4 -62.32 -8.34 -13.35
N PHE A 5 -61.73 -7.75 -12.33
CA PHE A 5 -60.62 -6.82 -12.51
C PHE A 5 -59.55 -7.06 -11.45
N PHE A 6 -58.32 -7.07 -11.95
CA PHE A 6 -57.10 -7.58 -11.36
C PHE A 6 -56.58 -6.70 -10.21
N ILE A 7 -56.12 -7.36 -9.15
CA ILE A 7 -55.34 -6.76 -8.06
C ILE A 7 -53.88 -6.69 -8.55
N ALA A 8 -53.35 -5.49 -8.76
CA ALA A 8 -51.91 -5.28 -8.94
C ALA A 8 -51.30 -5.05 -7.55
N LEU A 9 -50.83 -6.14 -6.94
CA LEU A 9 -50.06 -6.12 -5.70
C LEU A 9 -48.61 -5.79 -6.06
N SER A 10 -48.19 -4.56 -5.79
CA SER A 10 -46.80 -4.12 -5.93
C SER A 10 -45.94 -4.76 -4.84
N CYS A 11 -45.34 -5.90 -5.13
CA CYS A 11 -44.29 -6.50 -4.32
C CYS A 11 -42.98 -5.70 -4.48
N PHE A 12 -42.75 -4.72 -3.61
CA PHE A 12 -41.38 -4.29 -3.30
C PHE A 12 -40.77 -5.33 -2.35
N ALA A 13 -40.25 -6.41 -2.92
CA ALA A 13 -39.27 -7.22 -2.21
C ALA A 13 -37.97 -6.42 -2.23
N MET A 14 -37.60 -5.85 -1.08
CA MET A 14 -36.23 -5.38 -0.89
C MET A 14 -35.34 -6.60 -1.05
N ALA A 15 -34.58 -6.63 -2.15
CA ALA A 15 -33.48 -7.54 -2.31
C ALA A 15 -32.56 -7.31 -1.10
N GLY A 16 -32.42 -8.35 -0.26
CA GLY A 16 -31.34 -8.40 0.69
C GLY A 16 -30.05 -8.22 -0.08
N CYS A 17 -29.22 -7.26 0.34
CA CYS A 17 -27.82 -7.29 -0.01
C CYS A 17 -27.24 -8.50 0.73
N ASP A 18 -27.37 -9.68 0.14
CA ASP A 18 -26.52 -10.82 0.45
C ASP A 18 -25.09 -10.36 0.17
N VAL A 19 -24.36 -10.02 1.24
CA VAL A 19 -22.91 -9.83 1.17
C VAL A 19 -22.33 -11.20 0.86
N PRO A 20 -21.68 -11.42 -0.30
CA PRO A 20 -20.97 -12.66 -0.52
C PRO A 20 -19.81 -12.69 0.45
N ASN A 21 -19.93 -13.53 1.47
CA ASN A 21 -18.81 -13.96 2.30
C ASN A 21 -17.88 -14.80 1.44
N SER A 22 -16.97 -14.15 0.70
CA SER A 22 -15.84 -14.84 0.08
C SER A 22 -14.75 -15.04 1.13
N GLN A 23 -14.96 -16.04 1.98
CA GLN A 23 -13.84 -16.83 2.47
C GLN A 23 -13.30 -17.64 1.29
N THR A 24 -12.50 -17.00 0.45
CA THR A 24 -11.56 -17.70 -0.42
C THR A 24 -10.21 -17.66 0.28
N SER A 25 -9.84 -18.82 0.80
CA SER A 25 -8.47 -19.18 1.07
C SER A 25 -7.69 -19.06 -0.25
N ASP A 26 -7.10 -17.88 -0.49
CA ASP A 26 -6.15 -17.71 -1.56
C ASP A 26 -4.84 -18.39 -1.14
N GLU A 27 -4.66 -19.62 -1.61
CA GLU A 27 -3.32 -20.10 -1.95
C GLU A 27 -2.78 -19.20 -3.07
N GLY A 28 -2.31 -18.01 -2.65
CA GLY A 28 -2.01 -16.89 -3.52
C GLY A 28 -0.95 -17.22 -4.56
N ASN A 29 -1.22 -16.77 -5.78
CA ASN A 29 -0.27 -16.70 -6.87
C ASN A 29 1.01 -16.03 -6.36
N LYS A 30 2.14 -16.76 -6.37
CA LYS A 30 3.44 -16.30 -5.81
C LYS A 30 3.98 -15.00 -6.43
N ASN A 31 3.34 -14.49 -7.48
CA ASN A 31 3.71 -13.27 -8.19
C ASN A 31 2.80 -12.07 -7.91
N GLU A 32 1.79 -12.21 -7.04
CA GLU A 32 0.84 -11.14 -6.77
C GLU A 32 1.29 -10.27 -5.58
N ILE A 33 1.27 -8.94 -5.77
CA ILE A 33 1.58 -7.99 -4.71
C ILE A 33 0.40 -7.95 -3.74
N PRO A 34 0.58 -8.24 -2.43
CA PRO A 34 -0.52 -8.23 -1.48
C PRO A 34 -1.20 -6.87 -1.39
N GLU A 35 -2.52 -6.86 -1.14
CA GLU A 35 -3.32 -5.63 -1.07
C GLU A 35 -2.78 -4.62 -0.02
N TYR A 36 -2.32 -5.10 1.13
CA TYR A 36 -1.75 -4.24 2.18
C TYR A 36 -0.46 -3.52 1.72
N VAL A 37 0.31 -4.14 0.80
CA VAL A 37 1.53 -3.56 0.22
C VAL A 37 1.16 -2.48 -0.79
N THR A 38 0.19 -2.77 -1.67
CA THR A 38 -0.33 -1.81 -2.66
C THR A 38 -0.93 -0.59 -1.98
N SER A 39 -1.75 -0.82 -0.94
CA SER A 39 -2.36 0.25 -0.13
C SER A 39 -1.31 1.12 0.55
N ALA A 40 -0.30 0.49 1.17
CA ALA A 40 0.79 1.21 1.82
C ALA A 40 1.57 2.09 0.84
N ALA A 41 1.91 1.58 -0.35
CA ALA A 41 2.63 2.34 -1.35
C ALA A 41 1.83 3.57 -1.82
N SER A 42 0.55 3.39 -2.15
CA SER A 42 -0.34 4.50 -2.54
C SER A 42 -0.48 5.53 -1.42
N ASN A 43 -0.81 5.10 -0.20
CA ASN A 43 -1.05 6.04 0.90
C ASN A 43 0.20 6.85 1.26
N VAL A 44 1.38 6.22 1.27
CA VAL A 44 2.64 6.93 1.52
C VAL A 44 2.95 7.90 0.38
N SER A 45 2.76 7.48 -0.88
CA SER A 45 2.96 8.34 -2.06
C SER A 45 2.09 9.59 -1.97
N ASP A 46 0.77 9.41 -1.78
CA ASP A 46 -0.19 10.51 -1.72
C ASP A 46 0.12 11.49 -0.59
N ALA A 47 0.47 10.97 0.59
CA ALA A 47 0.83 11.80 1.73
C ALA A 47 2.10 12.63 1.47
N ILE A 48 3.12 12.04 0.83
CA ILE A 48 4.36 12.75 0.47
C ILE A 48 4.09 13.79 -0.61
N VAL A 49 3.41 13.43 -1.69
CA VAL A 49 3.17 14.32 -2.83
C VAL A 49 2.32 15.52 -2.42
N ALA A 50 1.28 15.29 -1.61
CA ALA A 50 0.40 16.36 -1.15
C ALA A 50 1.08 17.33 -0.17
N ASN A 51 2.04 16.87 0.65
CA ASN A 51 2.51 17.63 1.81
C ASN A 51 4.00 17.98 1.83
N MET A 52 4.83 17.27 1.06
CA MET A 52 6.29 17.31 1.23
C MET A 52 7.03 17.53 -0.10
N ILE A 53 6.79 16.69 -1.09
CA ILE A 53 7.44 16.75 -2.41
C ILE A 53 6.35 17.00 -3.44
N ARG A 54 6.07 18.26 -3.75
CA ARG A 54 5.04 18.66 -4.74
C ARG A 54 5.52 18.43 -6.17
N ASN A 55 5.85 17.19 -6.49
CA ASN A 55 6.24 16.74 -7.81
C ASN A 55 5.38 15.52 -8.19
N PRO A 56 4.58 15.58 -9.27
CA PRO A 56 3.74 14.47 -9.70
C PRO A 56 4.54 13.23 -10.16
N ASP A 57 5.82 13.40 -10.51
CA ASP A 57 6.69 12.29 -10.91
C ASP A 57 7.27 11.54 -9.69
N PHE A 58 7.14 12.09 -8.48
CA PHE A 58 7.53 11.40 -7.27
C PHE A 58 6.48 10.33 -6.95
N ASN A 59 6.88 9.05 -6.96
CA ASN A 59 5.97 7.95 -6.70
C ASN A 59 6.61 6.86 -5.83
N CYS A 60 5.77 6.10 -5.13
CA CYS A 60 6.18 4.94 -4.35
C CYS A 60 5.85 3.64 -5.10
N ASN A 61 6.84 2.79 -5.26
CA ASN A 61 6.70 1.46 -5.87
C ASN A 61 7.08 0.38 -4.87
N SER A 62 6.68 -0.86 -5.15
CA SER A 62 6.93 -2.00 -4.27
C SER A 62 7.80 -3.07 -4.95
N ILE A 63 8.75 -3.63 -4.19
CA ILE A 63 9.59 -4.78 -4.56
C ILE A 63 9.64 -5.74 -3.39
N TYR A 64 9.49 -7.03 -3.67
CA TYR A 64 9.78 -8.10 -2.74
C TYR A 64 11.29 -8.36 -2.70
N ASP A 65 11.91 -8.17 -1.54
CA ASP A 65 13.31 -8.52 -1.31
C ASP A 65 13.40 -10.00 -0.93
N GLU A 66 13.84 -10.82 -1.88
CA GLU A 66 13.98 -12.28 -1.70
C GLU A 66 15.08 -12.64 -0.68
N ILE A 67 16.05 -11.75 -0.42
CA ILE A 67 17.14 -12.03 0.52
C ILE A 67 16.62 -12.00 1.95
N THR A 68 15.85 -10.96 2.29
CA THR A 68 15.31 -10.78 3.64
C THR A 68 13.87 -11.29 3.77
N ASN A 69 13.27 -11.76 2.66
CA ASN A 69 11.89 -12.25 2.59
C ASN A 69 10.86 -11.20 3.03
N ASN A 70 11.08 -9.94 2.64
CA ASN A 70 10.27 -8.79 3.03
C ASN A 70 9.76 -8.00 1.83
N TRP A 71 8.55 -7.46 1.93
CA TRP A 71 8.10 -6.41 1.02
C TRP A 71 8.71 -5.07 1.39
N THR A 72 9.18 -4.36 0.38
CA THR A 72 9.72 -3.01 0.52
C THR A 72 8.91 -2.03 -0.33
N ILE A 73 8.96 -0.77 0.05
CA ILE A 73 8.40 0.37 -0.69
C ILE A 73 9.52 1.38 -0.92
N GLY A 74 9.82 1.67 -2.18
CA GLY A 74 10.78 2.67 -2.62
C GLY A 74 10.04 3.89 -3.19
N CYS A 75 10.20 5.06 -2.59
CA CYS A 75 9.60 6.31 -3.04
C CYS A 75 10.65 7.27 -3.60
N PHE A 76 10.52 7.62 -4.88
CA PHE A 76 11.50 8.42 -5.61
C PHE A 76 10.93 8.98 -6.92
N ILE A 77 11.65 9.94 -7.52
CA ILE A 77 11.46 10.33 -8.92
C ILE A 77 12.26 9.33 -9.78
N PRO A 78 11.67 8.69 -10.82
CA PRO A 78 12.34 7.70 -11.67
C PRO A 78 13.51 8.25 -12.51
N GLU A 79 14.64 8.51 -11.88
CA GLU A 79 15.88 8.94 -12.51
C GLU A 79 17.05 8.01 -12.12
N LYS A 80 18.16 8.08 -12.85
CA LYS A 80 19.31 7.17 -12.67
C LYS A 80 19.90 7.20 -11.25
N ASN A 81 19.93 8.37 -10.62
CA ASN A 81 20.51 8.58 -9.29
C ASN A 81 19.48 9.30 -8.40
N PRO A 82 18.42 8.61 -7.97
CA PRO A 82 17.26 9.26 -7.37
C PRO A 82 17.62 9.95 -6.06
N SER A 83 17.24 11.23 -5.95
CA SER A 83 17.38 12.00 -4.71
C SER A 83 16.20 12.97 -4.51
N PRO A 84 15.36 12.80 -3.46
CA PRO A 84 15.48 11.80 -2.41
C PRO A 84 15.02 10.40 -2.86
N PHE A 85 15.59 9.38 -2.22
CA PHE A 85 15.09 8.00 -2.27
C PHE A 85 14.68 7.58 -0.85
N LEU A 86 13.41 7.27 -0.64
CA LEU A 86 12.90 6.80 0.64
C LEU A 86 12.65 5.29 0.56
N LEU A 87 13.18 4.54 1.53
CA LEU A 87 12.99 3.10 1.58
C LEU A 87 12.27 2.70 2.87
N PHE A 88 11.16 1.98 2.72
CA PHE A 88 10.39 1.42 3.82
C PHE A 88 10.27 -0.09 3.68
N LYS A 89 10.24 -0.82 4.80
CA LYS A 89 9.70 -2.18 4.86
C LYS A 89 8.22 -2.10 5.19
N VAL A 90 7.42 -2.96 4.59
CA VAL A 90 5.99 -3.06 4.87
C VAL A 90 5.63 -4.49 5.31
N THR A 91 4.84 -4.59 6.38
CA THR A 91 4.31 -5.85 6.90
C THR A 91 2.83 -5.72 7.16
N GLU A 92 2.08 -6.80 6.95
CA GLU A 92 0.66 -6.85 7.31
C GLU A 92 0.47 -6.65 8.83
N ASP A 93 -0.53 -5.85 9.22
CA ASP A 93 -0.91 -5.62 10.61
C ASP A 93 -2.10 -6.51 11.00
N LYS A 94 -1.83 -7.81 11.14
CA LYS A 94 -2.86 -8.81 11.47
C LYS A 94 -3.60 -8.52 12.78
N ASP A 95 -2.91 -7.87 13.72
CA ASP A 95 -3.44 -7.52 15.03
C ASP A 95 -4.26 -6.22 15.03
N LYS A 96 -4.35 -5.52 13.87
CA LYS A 96 -5.12 -4.26 13.69
C LYS A 96 -4.77 -3.19 14.73
N THR A 97 -3.50 -3.05 15.04
CA THR A 97 -2.95 -2.09 16.00
C THR A 97 -2.70 -0.70 15.40
N ASN A 98 -2.77 -0.57 14.07
CA ASN A 98 -2.55 0.66 13.32
C ASN A 98 -3.78 1.13 12.50
N PRO A 99 -5.00 1.19 13.07
CA PRO A 99 -6.16 1.63 12.30
C PRO A 99 -5.97 3.08 11.80
N PRO A 100 -6.46 3.41 10.58
CA PRO A 100 -7.27 2.57 9.70
C PRO A 100 -6.46 1.60 8.81
N PHE A 101 -5.14 1.61 8.92
CA PHE A 101 -4.25 0.83 8.06
C PHE A 101 -4.20 -0.64 8.50
N ASN A 102 -4.19 -1.55 7.53
CA ASN A 102 -3.95 -2.99 7.72
C ASN A 102 -2.47 -3.35 7.56
N TYR A 103 -1.57 -2.37 7.71
CA TYR A 103 -0.13 -2.54 7.54
C TYR A 103 0.66 -1.71 8.56
N LYS A 104 1.93 -2.11 8.72
CA LYS A 104 2.96 -1.39 9.46
C LYS A 104 4.13 -1.07 8.54
N LEU A 105 4.78 0.06 8.81
CA LEU A 105 5.93 0.54 8.07
C LEU A 105 7.14 0.66 8.98
N VAL A 106 8.31 0.29 8.47
CA VAL A 106 9.61 0.54 9.10
C VAL A 106 10.45 1.38 8.14
N ALA A 107 10.99 2.51 8.61
CA ALA A 107 11.90 3.34 7.82
C ALA A 107 13.30 2.72 7.78
N ILE A 108 13.76 2.34 6.58
CA ILE A 108 14.99 1.57 6.40
C ILE A 108 16.21 2.50 6.29
N ASN A 109 16.13 3.52 5.43
CA ASN A 109 17.25 4.42 5.20
C ASN A 109 17.12 5.76 5.95
N GLY A 110 18.21 6.52 6.04
CA GLY A 110 18.24 7.79 6.78
C GLY A 110 17.25 8.83 6.27
N LYS A 111 17.00 8.87 4.95
CA LYS A 111 16.00 9.77 4.36
C LYS A 111 14.58 9.38 4.73
N ALA A 112 14.23 8.09 4.70
CA ALA A 112 12.93 7.62 5.17
C ALA A 112 12.71 7.97 6.66
N LYS A 113 13.73 7.80 7.50
CA LYS A 113 13.67 8.16 8.93
C LYS A 113 13.44 9.66 9.12
N GLN A 114 14.18 10.50 8.38
CA GLN A 114 14.00 11.95 8.40
C GLN A 114 12.57 12.34 7.98
N TYR A 115 12.02 11.70 6.96
CA TYR A 115 10.69 12.00 6.43
C TYR A 115 9.58 11.52 7.37
N ALA A 116 9.76 10.37 8.03
CA ALA A 116 8.79 9.82 8.99
C ALA A 116 8.47 10.78 10.15
N GLU A 117 9.39 11.68 10.51
CA GLU A 117 9.17 12.69 11.55
C GLU A 117 8.24 13.83 11.12
N ASN A 118 7.99 13.97 9.81
CA ASN A 118 7.08 14.97 9.26
C ASN A 118 5.64 14.70 9.71
N LYS A 119 4.91 15.78 10.07
CA LYS A 119 3.52 15.69 10.52
C LYS A 119 2.60 14.94 9.55
N ALA A 120 2.84 15.04 8.24
CA ALA A 120 2.07 14.34 7.22
C ALA A 120 2.20 12.82 7.27
N LEU A 121 3.33 12.28 7.75
CA LEU A 121 3.57 10.84 7.79
C LEU A 121 3.33 10.22 9.17
N ARG A 122 3.14 11.04 10.21
CA ARG A 122 2.90 10.56 11.58
C ARG A 122 1.69 9.63 11.71
N MET A 123 0.67 9.83 10.88
CA MET A 123 -0.54 8.97 10.88
C MET A 123 -0.22 7.51 10.58
N PHE A 124 0.85 7.23 9.83
CA PHE A 124 1.24 5.86 9.49
C PHE A 124 1.97 5.12 10.62
N LYS A 125 2.35 5.82 11.70
CA LYS A 125 3.13 5.28 12.84
C LYS A 125 4.39 4.52 12.38
N ILE A 126 5.13 5.10 11.43
CA ILE A 126 6.34 4.50 10.86
C ILE A 126 7.37 4.27 11.98
N ASP A 127 7.84 3.04 12.10
CA ASP A 127 8.91 2.69 13.02
C ASP A 127 10.26 3.19 12.48
N THR A 128 10.90 4.11 13.21
CA THR A 128 12.20 4.70 12.87
C THR A 128 13.36 4.10 13.68
N LYS A 129 13.05 3.23 14.65
CA LYS A 129 14.00 2.71 15.65
C LYS A 129 14.45 1.29 15.34
N SER A 130 13.57 0.46 14.77
CA SER A 130 13.94 -0.91 14.38
C SER A 130 15.12 -0.93 13.41
N GLN A 131 16.02 -1.88 13.65
CA GLN A 131 17.08 -2.22 12.71
C GLN A 131 16.52 -3.13 11.62
N SER A 132 17.09 -3.07 10.44
CA SER A 132 16.76 -3.94 9.31
C SER A 132 18.04 -4.48 8.70
N ASP A 133 17.96 -5.71 8.25
CA ASP A 133 18.93 -6.45 7.45
C ASP A 133 18.89 -6.13 5.94
N ILE A 134 17.89 -5.36 5.49
CA ILE A 134 17.72 -4.93 4.09
C ILE A 134 18.94 -4.11 3.64
N ASN A 135 19.58 -4.55 2.56
CA ASN A 135 20.69 -3.84 1.93
C ASN A 135 20.17 -2.64 1.11
N ILE A 136 20.44 -1.43 1.59
CA ILE A 136 19.94 -0.18 0.99
C ILE A 136 20.43 0.01 -0.45
N ASP A 137 21.73 -0.19 -0.71
CA ASP A 137 22.33 0.07 -2.03
C ASP A 137 21.83 -0.92 -3.09
N GLN A 138 21.67 -2.18 -2.68
CA GLN A 138 21.06 -3.20 -3.51
C GLN A 138 19.62 -2.83 -3.85
N MET A 139 18.83 -2.38 -2.86
CA MET A 139 17.45 -1.99 -3.12
C MET A 139 17.34 -0.78 -4.03
N ILE A 140 18.15 0.27 -3.83
CA ILE A 140 18.20 1.42 -4.75
C ILE A 140 18.49 0.94 -6.18
N SER A 141 19.44 0.02 -6.35
CA SER A 141 19.77 -0.56 -7.65
C SER A 141 18.61 -1.36 -8.24
N ALA A 142 17.90 -2.15 -7.44
CA ALA A 142 16.74 -2.92 -7.88
C ALA A 142 15.58 -2.01 -8.32
N TYR A 143 15.28 -0.96 -7.55
CA TYR A 143 14.24 0.01 -7.90
C TYR A 143 14.57 0.80 -9.15
N THR A 144 15.81 1.29 -9.27
CA THR A 144 16.24 2.03 -10.46
C THR A 144 16.20 1.14 -11.70
N ALA A 145 16.71 -0.09 -11.63
CA ALA A 145 16.68 -1.04 -12.74
C ALA A 145 15.25 -1.40 -13.20
N LYS A 146 14.29 -1.45 -12.28
CA LYS A 146 12.90 -1.85 -12.57
C LYS A 146 12.02 -0.71 -13.06
N PHE A 147 12.19 0.50 -12.53
CA PHE A 147 11.23 1.59 -12.71
C PHE A 147 11.78 2.83 -13.43
N VAL A 148 13.09 2.91 -13.67
CA VAL A 148 13.67 4.01 -14.45
C VAL A 148 13.70 3.61 -15.93
N PRO A 149 13.08 4.39 -16.84
CA PRO A 149 13.16 4.14 -18.27
C PRO A 149 14.62 4.13 -18.77
N LYS A 150 14.90 3.28 -19.77
CA LYS A 150 16.22 3.20 -20.42
C LYS A 150 16.38 4.22 -21.53
#